data_AF-A0A2W4Q777-F1
#
_entry.id   AF-A0A2W4Q777-F1
#
_cell.length_a   1.000
_cell.length_b   1.000
_cell.length_c   1.000
_cell.angle_alpha   90.00
_cell.angle_beta   90.00
_cell.angle_gamma   90.00
#
_symmetry.space_group_name_H-M   'P 1'
#
loop_
_entity.id
_entity.type
_entity.pdbx_description
1 polymer ?
#
loop_
_entity_poly.entity_id
_entity_poly.type
_entity_poly.pdbx_seq_one_letter_code
_entity_poly.pdbx_strand_id
1 'polypeptide(L)'
;PGGARGPHLVGAPAWEVAFGRGLGLAEPRWAHVPVLTEPGGAKLAKSRRSLPLEGLDAPATLAGILQFLGIAVPPELKAAPVSDMLHWSVQHWRPENIRGVRAIALAD
;
A
#
# COMPACT_ATOMS: atom_id res chain seq x y z
N PRO A 1 25.47 16.39 2.59
CA PRO A 1 24.98 15.20 3.33
C PRO A 1 23.44 15.25 3.44
N GLY A 2 22.76 14.57 2.50
CA GLY A 2 21.31 14.63 2.35
C GLY A 2 20.60 13.96 3.53
N GLY A 3 19.89 14.77 4.32
CA GLY A 3 19.00 14.28 5.36
C GLY A 3 17.91 13.42 4.75
N ALA A 4 17.85 12.15 5.14
CA ALA A 4 16.71 11.29 4.90
C ALA A 4 15.51 11.92 5.63
N ARG A 5 14.63 12.59 4.87
CA ARG A 5 13.32 13.01 5.37
C ARG A 5 12.51 11.74 5.63
N GLY A 6 12.33 11.42 6.91
CA GLY A 6 11.48 10.31 7.35
C GLY A 6 10.03 10.50 6.88
N PRO A 7 9.27 9.42 6.64
CA PRO A 7 7.85 9.52 6.34
C PRO A 7 7.10 9.86 7.64
N HIS A 8 7.05 11.16 7.93
CA HIS A 8 5.90 11.77 8.59
C HIS A 8 5.00 12.13 7.40
N LEU A 9 3.77 11.61 7.31
CA LEU A 9 2.62 12.25 7.94
C LEU A 9 1.64 11.18 8.43
N VAL A 10 0.97 11.50 9.54
CA VAL A 10 -0.27 10.86 10.02
C VAL A 10 -1.28 12.01 9.96
N GLY A 11 -2.32 11.88 9.13
CA GLY A 11 -3.25 12.98 8.79
C GLY A 11 -2.75 13.90 7.65
N ALA A 12 -3.66 14.72 7.10
CA ALA A 12 -3.29 15.79 6.15
C ALA A 12 -2.26 16.74 6.78
N PRO A 13 -1.40 17.39 5.97
CA PRO A 13 -0.66 18.56 6.43
C PRO A 13 -1.60 19.57 7.09
N ALA A 14 -1.20 20.14 8.23
CA ALA A 14 -2.04 21.08 8.99
C ALA A 14 -2.49 22.29 8.16
N TRP A 15 -1.69 22.72 7.18
CA TRP A 15 -2.03 23.81 6.29
C TRP A 15 -3.14 23.44 5.29
N GLU A 16 -3.22 22.19 4.82
CA GLU A 16 -4.30 21.73 3.93
C GLU A 16 -5.63 21.69 4.68
N VAL A 17 -5.61 21.27 5.94
CA VAL A 17 -6.80 21.28 6.81
C VAL A 17 -7.27 22.72 7.05
N ALA A 18 -6.35 23.64 7.37
CA ALA A 18 -6.69 25.04 7.58
C ALA A 18 -7.25 25.71 6.31
N PHE A 19 -6.67 25.40 5.14
CA PHE A 19 -7.14 25.88 3.86
C PHE A 19 -8.55 25.39 3.53
N GLY A 20 -8.80 24.08 3.66
CA GLY A 20 -10.12 23.50 3.42
C GLY A 20 -11.20 24.09 4.33
N ARG A 21 -10.88 24.26 5.63
CA ARG A 21 -11.78 24.92 6.60
C ARG A 21 -12.06 26.38 6.25
N GLY A 22 -11.04 27.12 5.79
CA GLY A 22 -11.20 28.50 5.33
C GLY A 22 -12.12 28.64 4.10
N LEU A 23 -12.26 27.57 3.33
CA LEU A 23 -13.16 27.48 2.17
C LEU A 23 -14.51 26.82 2.48
N GLY A 24 -14.78 26.43 3.73
CA GLY A 24 -16.01 25.74 4.11
C GLY A 24 -16.15 24.33 3.52
N LEU A 25 -15.04 23.69 3.12
CA LEU A 25 -15.04 22.34 2.57
C LEU A 25 -15.12 21.29 3.69
N ALA A 26 -15.79 20.18 3.40
CA ALA A 26 -15.75 19.02 4.27
C ALA A 26 -14.32 18.45 4.36
N GLU A 27 -13.87 18.10 5.56
CA GLU A 27 -12.53 17.55 5.76
C GLU A 27 -12.42 16.15 5.15
N PRO A 28 -11.49 15.91 4.20
CA PRO A 28 -11.34 14.60 3.59
C PRO A 28 -10.74 13.58 4.57
N ARG A 29 -11.08 12.30 4.37
CA ARG A 29 -10.46 11.19 5.10
C ARG A 29 -9.13 10.82 4.46
N TRP A 30 -8.07 10.75 5.26
CA TRP A 30 -6.72 10.42 4.81
C TRP A 30 -6.32 9.01 5.26
N ALA A 31 -5.73 8.25 4.34
CA ALA A 31 -5.09 6.99 4.63
C ALA A 31 -3.69 6.99 4.01
N HIS A 32 -2.71 6.53 4.78
CA HIS A 32 -1.34 6.37 4.30
C HIS A 32 -1.14 4.92 3.85
N VAL A 33 -0.74 4.74 2.60
CA VAL A 33 -0.41 3.41 2.06
C VAL A 33 1.02 3.06 2.48
N PRO A 34 1.27 1.91 3.12
CA PRO A 34 2.61 1.52 3.55
C PRO A 34 3.56 1.40 2.37
N VAL A 35 4.82 1.80 2.57
CA VAL A 35 5.87 1.59 1.56
C VAL A 35 6.52 0.23 1.78
N LEU A 36 6.67 -0.56 0.73
CA LEU A 36 7.46 -1.80 0.81
C LEU A 36 8.95 -1.47 0.96
N THR A 37 9.64 -2.16 1.86
CA THR A 37 11.09 -2.03 2.10
C THR A 37 11.78 -3.37 1.87
N GLU A 38 13.05 -3.30 1.47
CA GLU A 38 13.95 -4.47 1.53
C GLU A 38 14.07 -4.98 2.97
N PRO A 39 14.48 -6.25 3.19
CA PRO A 39 14.71 -6.80 4.53
C PRO A 39 15.61 -5.92 5.41
N GLY A 40 16.59 -5.22 4.80
CA GLY A 40 17.47 -4.27 5.48
C GLY A 40 16.87 -2.89 5.81
N GLY A 41 15.55 -2.70 5.65
CA GLY A 41 14.85 -1.45 5.95
C GLY A 41 15.07 -0.31 4.95
N ALA A 42 15.88 -0.54 3.92
CA ALA A 42 15.97 0.38 2.79
C ALA A 42 14.62 0.38 2.03
N LYS A 43 14.10 1.57 1.69
CA LYS A 43 12.96 1.67 0.76
C LYS A 43 13.27 0.84 -0.47
N LEU A 44 12.28 0.09 -0.95
CA LEU A 44 12.40 -0.66 -2.20
C LEU A 44 12.83 0.33 -3.29
N ALA A 45 14.11 0.28 -3.64
CA ALA A 45 14.72 1.34 -4.42
C ALA A 45 14.39 1.10 -5.90
N LYS A 46 13.97 2.16 -6.60
CA LYS A 46 13.88 2.19 -8.08
C LYS A 46 15.17 1.73 -8.78
N SER A 47 16.30 1.64 -8.06
CA SER A 47 17.59 1.17 -8.58
C SER A 47 17.69 -0.35 -8.76
N ARG A 48 16.83 -1.14 -8.12
CA ARG A 48 16.63 -2.54 -8.50
C ARG A 48 15.48 -2.56 -9.49
N ARG A 49 15.83 -2.68 -10.78
CA ARG A 49 14.98 -3.09 -11.90
C ARG A 49 13.62 -3.57 -11.38
N SER A 50 12.62 -2.69 -11.33
CA SER A 50 11.24 -3.08 -11.07
C SER A 50 10.99 -4.27 -11.97
N LEU A 51 10.85 -5.47 -11.38
CA LEU A 51 10.64 -6.68 -12.15
C LEU A 51 9.49 -6.35 -13.10
N PRO A 52 9.69 -6.42 -14.42
CA PRO A 52 8.59 -6.22 -15.34
C PRO A 52 7.46 -7.14 -14.90
N LEU A 53 6.24 -6.62 -14.89
CA LEU A 53 5.08 -7.48 -14.62
C LEU A 53 4.98 -8.57 -15.71
N GLU A 54 5.59 -8.35 -16.86
CA GLU A 54 5.78 -9.34 -17.91
C GLU A 54 6.58 -10.56 -17.39
N GLY A 55 5.91 -11.71 -17.31
CA GLY A 55 6.52 -12.99 -16.89
C GLY A 55 6.31 -13.34 -15.41
N LEU A 56 5.71 -12.45 -14.61
CA LEU A 56 5.27 -12.81 -13.26
C LEU A 56 3.96 -13.60 -13.29
N ASP A 57 3.82 -14.55 -12.39
CA ASP A 57 2.54 -15.15 -12.06
C ASP A 57 1.66 -14.08 -11.40
N ALA A 58 0.79 -13.45 -12.20
CA ALA A 58 -0.02 -12.32 -11.77
C ALA A 58 -0.99 -12.69 -10.62
N PRO A 59 -1.71 -13.82 -10.65
CA PRO A 59 -2.49 -14.30 -9.50
C PRO A 59 -1.65 -14.47 -8.23
N ALA A 60 -0.50 -15.13 -8.30
CA ALA A 60 0.34 -15.34 -7.13
C ALA A 60 0.91 -14.01 -6.57
N THR A 61 1.32 -13.12 -7.49
CA THR A 61 1.84 -11.80 -7.14
C THR A 61 0.77 -10.95 -6.45
N LEU A 62 -0.45 -10.91 -6.99
CA LEU A 62 -1.56 -10.18 -6.39
C LEU A 62 -1.94 -10.76 -5.03
N ALA A 63 -1.96 -12.08 -4.87
CA ALA A 63 -2.23 -12.72 -3.59
C ALA A 63 -1.19 -12.35 -2.53
N GLY A 64 0.10 -12.28 -2.89
CA GLY A 64 1.17 -11.81 -2.00
C GLY A 64 1.01 -10.33 -1.61
N ILE A 65 0.67 -9.47 -2.56
CA ILE A 65 0.39 -8.05 -2.28
C ILE A 65 -0.80 -7.89 -1.34
N LEU A 66 -1.89 -8.62 -1.57
CA LEU A 66 -3.08 -8.59 -0.73
C LEU A 66 -2.75 -9.06 0.70
N GLN A 67 -1.85 -10.04 0.86
CA GLN A 67 -1.37 -10.45 2.18
C GLN A 67 -0.66 -9.32 2.93
N PHE A 68 0.19 -8.53 2.27
CA PHE A 68 0.81 -7.34 2.87
C PHE A 68 -0.23 -6.29 3.30
N LEU A 69 -1.37 -6.23 2.62
CA LEU A 69 -2.48 -5.36 2.98
C LEU A 69 -3.41 -5.96 4.05
N GLY A 70 -3.03 -7.10 4.64
CA GLY A 70 -3.81 -7.79 5.67
C GLY A 70 -5.04 -8.52 5.12
N ILE A 71 -5.08 -8.81 3.82
CA ILE A 71 -6.18 -9.53 3.16
C ILE A 71 -5.70 -10.95 2.82
N ALA A 72 -6.23 -11.94 3.53
CA ALA A 72 -5.96 -13.35 3.24
C ALA A 72 -6.83 -13.83 2.08
N VAL A 73 -6.23 -14.02 0.90
CA VAL A 73 -6.93 -14.53 -0.29
C VAL A 73 -7.23 -16.03 -0.11
N PRO A 74 -8.50 -16.46 -0.23
CA PRO A 74 -8.89 -17.87 -0.21
C PRO A 74 -8.13 -18.69 -1.27
N PRO A 75 -7.73 -19.95 -0.97
CA PRO A 75 -7.01 -20.80 -1.93
C PRO A 75 -7.69 -20.93 -3.29
N GLU A 76 -9.03 -20.96 -3.30
CA GLU A 76 -9.85 -21.13 -4.50
C GLU A 76 -9.69 -19.93 -5.45
N LEU A 77 -9.51 -18.72 -4.90
CA LEU A 77 -9.29 -17.51 -5.69
C LEU A 77 -7.86 -17.36 -6.19
N LYS A 78 -6.89 -18.06 -5.60
CA LYS A 78 -5.50 -18.04 -6.10
C LYS A 78 -5.35 -18.70 -7.47
N ALA A 79 -6.25 -19.63 -7.81
CA ALA A 79 -6.33 -20.27 -9.12
C ALA A 79 -7.31 -19.57 -10.08
N ALA A 80 -8.04 -18.56 -9.62
CA ALA A 80 -9.02 -17.83 -10.42
C ALA A 80 -8.35 -16.75 -11.28
N PRO A 81 -9.06 -16.23 -12.30
CA PRO A 81 -8.63 -15.05 -13.04
C PRO A 81 -8.30 -13.87 -12.11
N VAL A 82 -7.27 -13.10 -12.47
CA VAL A 82 -6.86 -11.89 -11.73
C VAL A 82 -8.03 -10.91 -11.54
N SER A 83 -8.92 -10.82 -12.53
CA SER A 83 -10.14 -10.00 -12.44
C SER A 83 -11.02 -10.36 -11.26
N ASP A 84 -11.16 -11.65 -10.98
CA ASP A 84 -12.06 -12.17 -9.95
C ASP A 84 -11.44 -11.94 -8.57
N MET A 85 -10.12 -12.14 -8.46
CA MET A 85 -9.37 -11.80 -7.26
C MET A 85 -9.43 -10.29 -6.96
N LEU A 86 -9.30 -9.43 -7.99
CA LEU A 86 -9.45 -7.98 -7.84
C LEU A 86 -10.86 -7.61 -7.40
N HIS A 87 -11.90 -8.14 -8.05
CA HIS A 87 -13.29 -7.88 -7.69
C HIS A 87 -13.54 -8.28 -6.23
N TRP A 88 -13.13 -9.48 -5.85
CA TRP A 88 -13.24 -9.97 -4.48
C TRP A 88 -12.48 -9.09 -3.50
N SER A 89 -11.26 -8.64 -3.84
CA SER A 89 -10.43 -7.81 -2.97
C SER A 89 -11.04 -6.44 -2.67
N VAL A 90 -11.75 -5.85 -3.65
CA VAL A 90 -12.48 -4.58 -3.45
C VAL A 90 -13.58 -4.75 -2.39
N GLN A 91 -14.29 -5.88 -2.42
CA GLN A 91 -15.34 -6.17 -1.42
C GLN A 91 -14.79 -6.47 -0.02
N HIS A 92 -13.54 -6.91 0.07
CA HIS A 92 -12.89 -7.30 1.32
C HIS A 92 -11.87 -6.27 1.81
N TRP A 93 -11.78 -5.11 1.14
CA TRP A 93 -10.86 -4.04 1.49
C TRP A 93 -11.21 -3.45 2.86
N ARG A 94 -10.21 -3.46 3.76
CA ARG A 94 -10.30 -2.85 5.10
C ARG A 94 -9.12 -1.89 5.30
N PRO A 95 -9.31 -0.57 5.08
CA PRO A 95 -8.26 0.43 5.30
C PRO A 95 -7.65 0.39 6.71
N GLU A 96 -8.39 -0.12 7.68
CA GLU A 96 -7.96 -0.30 9.07
C GLU A 96 -6.75 -1.23 9.17
N ASN A 97 -6.59 -2.19 8.26
CA ASN A 97 -5.47 -3.12 8.23
C ASN A 97 -4.11 -2.44 8.04
N ILE A 98 -4.10 -1.26 7.41
CA ILE A 98 -2.88 -0.51 7.11
C ILE A 98 -2.76 0.77 7.94
N ARG A 99 -3.69 1.01 8.88
CA ARG A 99 -3.72 2.26 9.65
C ARG A 99 -2.49 2.35 10.55
N GLY A 100 -1.67 3.40 10.35
CA GLY A 100 -0.46 3.63 11.13
C GLY A 100 0.74 2.78 10.70
N VAL A 101 0.57 1.91 9.71
CA VAL A 101 1.66 1.11 9.13
C VAL A 101 2.43 1.99 8.15
N ARG A 102 3.69 2.31 8.48
CA ARG A 102 4.52 3.18 7.63
C ARG A 102 5.27 2.44 6.54
N ALA A 103 5.71 1.23 6.85
CA ALA A 103 6.47 0.38 5.95
C ALA A 103 6.22 -1.09 6.26
N ILE A 104 6.36 -1.92 5.23
CA ILE A 104 6.28 -3.38 5.32
C ILE A 104 7.57 -3.93 4.72
N ALA A 105 8.34 -4.66 5.51
CA ALA A 105 9.54 -5.33 5.01
C ALA A 105 9.15 -6.59 4.23
N LEU A 106 9.73 -6.75 3.05
CA LEU A 106 9.67 -8.00 2.32
C LEU A 106 10.44 -9.07 3.11
N ALA A 107 9.95 -10.31 3.07
CA ALA A 107 10.71 -11.45 3.57
C ALA A 107 11.88 -11.74 2.61
N ASP A 108 12.95 -12.34 3.15
CA ASP A 108 14.12 -12.81 2.38
C ASP A 108 13.74 -13.87 1.33
#